data_AF-A0A538MX47-F1
#
_entry.id   AF-A0A538MX47-F1
#
_cell.length_a   1.000
_cell.length_b   1.000
_cell.length_c   1.000
_cell.angle_alpha   90.00
_cell.angle_beta   90.00
_cell.angle_gamma   90.00
#
_symmetry.space_group_name_H-M   'P 1'
#
loop_
_entity.id
_entity.type
_entity.pdbx_description
1 polymer ?
#
loop_
_entity_poly.entity_id
_entity_poly.type
_entity_poly.pdbx_seq_one_letter_code
_entity_poly.pdbx_strand_id
1 'polypeptide(L)' 'MDEARAVMHRLERIEALEREGVGPKQLLAEVRELLREGEAWLDTEREGTDPAADALERCRKAHDAGVAPVA' A
#
# COMPACT_ATOMS: atom_id res chain seq x y z
N MET A 1 11.39 7.13 11.64
CA MET A 1 11.59 5.84 12.33
C MET A 1 10.27 5.17 12.71
N ASP A 2 9.17 5.92 12.87
CA ASP A 2 7.85 5.35 13.16
C ASP A 2 7.16 4.78 11.92
N GLU A 3 7.51 5.29 10.75
CA GLU A 3 6.99 4.90 9.44
C GLU A 3 7.39 3.47 9.09
N ALA A 4 8.66 3.10 9.30
CA ALA A 4 9.13 1.74 9.12
C ALA A 4 8.38 0.74 10.04
N ARG A 5 8.05 1.15 11.27
CA ARG A 5 7.26 0.32 12.20
C ARG A 5 5.81 0.21 11.74
N ALA A 6 5.22 1.28 11.24
CA ALA A 6 3.87 1.28 10.68
C ALA A 6 3.78 0.33 9.48
N VAL A 7 4.75 0.39 8.56
CA VAL A 7 4.87 -0.52 7.41
C VAL A 7 4.96 -1.98 7.88
N MET A 8 5.87 -2.29 8.80
CA MET A 8 6.03 -3.67 9.30
C MET A 8 4.75 -4.19 9.95
N HIS A 9 4.11 -3.40 10.80
CA HIS A 9 2.84 -3.76 11.43
C HIS A 9 1.73 -4.02 10.39
N ARG A 10 1.67 -3.23 9.33
CA ARG A 10 0.69 -3.42 8.25
C ARG A 10 0.96 -4.71 7.47
N LEU A 11 2.23 -5.02 7.16
CA LEU A 11 2.61 -6.26 6.50
C LEU A 11 2.27 -7.49 7.34
N GLU A 12 2.58 -7.48 8.64
CA GLU A 12 2.22 -8.55 9.57
C GLU A 12 0.69 -8.78 9.62
N ARG A 13 -0.08 -7.70 9.56
CA ARG A 13 -1.55 -7.75 9.53
C ARG A 13 -2.07 -8.33 8.21
N ILE A 14 -1.48 -7.96 7.07
CA ILE A 14 -1.82 -8.55 5.77
C ILE A 14 -1.55 -10.07 5.80
N GLU A 15 -0.36 -10.47 6.25
CA GLU A 15 0.01 -11.89 6.36
C GLU A 15 -0.94 -12.68 7.29
N ALA A 16 -1.41 -12.06 8.38
CA ALA A 16 -2.39 -12.67 9.26
C ALA A 16 -3.74 -12.88 8.55
N LEU A 17 -4.25 -11.86 7.85
CA LEU A 17 -5.51 -11.95 7.09
C LEU A 17 -5.43 -12.98 5.96
N GLU A 18 -4.28 -13.09 5.29
CA GLU A 18 -4.05 -14.13 4.27
C GLU A 18 -4.12 -15.53 4.87
N ARG A 19 -3.44 -15.75 6.01
CA ARG A 19 -3.48 -17.03 6.73
C ARG A 19 -4.88 -17.39 7.25
N GLU A 20 -5.65 -16.38 7.65
CA GLU A 20 -7.03 -16.54 8.11
C GLU A 20 -8.03 -16.76 6.96
N GLY A 21 -7.60 -16.62 5.69
CA GLY A 21 -8.46 -16.78 4.52
C GLY A 21 -9.53 -15.70 4.42
N VAL A 22 -9.24 -14.49 4.94
CA VAL A 22 -10.20 -13.39 4.93
C VAL A 22 -10.44 -12.91 3.49
N GLY A 23 -11.66 -12.46 3.20
CA GLY A 23 -12.07 -12.10 1.86
C GLY A 23 -11.19 -11.02 1.20
N PRO A 24 -11.10 -11.00 -0.15
CA PRO A 24 -10.25 -10.06 -0.88
C PRO A 24 -10.47 -8.58 -0.57
N LYS A 25 -11.67 -8.19 -0.10
CA LYS A 25 -11.98 -6.80 0.27
C LYS A 25 -11.16 -6.34 1.48
N GLN A 26 -10.96 -7.20 2.47
CA GLN A 26 -10.23 -6.88 3.69
C GLN A 26 -8.74 -6.76 3.39
N LEU A 27 -8.18 -7.69 2.62
CA LEU A 27 -6.79 -7.61 2.17
C LEU A 27 -6.52 -6.34 1.35
N LEU A 28 -7.42 -6.02 0.41
CA LEU A 28 -7.29 -4.81 -0.40
C LEU A 28 -7.39 -3.53 0.43
N ALA A 29 -8.16 -3.51 1.53
CA ALA A 29 -8.21 -2.37 2.42
C ALA A 29 -6.85 -2.13 3.11
N GLU A 30 -6.21 -3.18 3.62
CA GLU A 30 -4.88 -3.07 4.25
C GLU A 30 -3.80 -2.63 3.25
N VAL A 31 -3.83 -3.16 2.02
CA VAL A 31 -2.89 -2.75 0.96
C VAL A 31 -3.09 -1.27 0.57
N ARG A 32 -4.34 -0.79 0.53
CA ARG A 32 -4.63 0.63 0.26
C ARG A 32 -4.11 1.55 1.36
N GLU A 33 -4.25 1.17 2.63
CA GLU A 33 -3.67 1.95 3.73
C GLU A 33 -2.14 1.94 3.66
N LEU A 34 -1.52 0.79 3.34
CA LEU A 34 -0.06 0.71 3.17
C LEU A 34 0.45 1.68 2.09
N LEU A 35 -0.28 1.79 0.96
CA LEU A 35 0.07 2.73 -0.10
C LEU A 35 -0.05 4.18 0.36
N ARG A 36 -1.11 4.55 1.09
CA ARG A 36 -1.27 5.91 1.62
C ARG A 36 -0.19 6.27 2.63
N GLU A 37 0.16 5.34 3.52
CA GLU A 37 1.25 5.51 4.49
C GLU A 37 2.60 5.70 3.76
N GLY A 38 2.85 4.92 2.70
CA GLY A 38 4.03 5.05 1.85
C GLY A 38 4.11 6.39 1.11
N GLU A 39 3.00 6.87 0.57
CA GLU A 39 2.90 8.19 -0.07
C GLU A 39 3.18 9.32 0.93
N ALA A 40 2.56 9.27 2.13
CA ALA A 40 2.80 10.27 3.17
C ALA A 40 4.25 10.28 3.66
N TRP A 41 4.88 9.10 3.77
CA TRP A 41 6.29 9.01 4.14
C TRP A 41 7.18 9.60 3.03
N LEU A 42 6.91 9.26 1.77
CA LEU A 42 7.62 9.78 0.61
C LEU A 42 7.61 11.32 0.56
N ASP A 43 6.47 11.95 0.84
CA ASP A 43 6.32 13.41 0.86
C ASP A 43 7.23 14.11 1.87
N THR A 44 7.66 13.40 2.92
CA THR A 44 8.57 13.94 3.95
C THR A 44 10.04 13.70 3.66
N GLU A 45 10.36 12.80 2.72
CA GLU A 45 11.73 12.46 2.40
C GLU A 45 12.32 13.33 1.29
N ARG A 46 13.61 13.62 1.42
CA ARG A 46 14.28 14.63 0.59
C ARG A 46 15.02 14.06 -0.62
N GLU A 47 15.61 12.87 -0.52
CA GLU A 47 16.47 12.32 -1.56
C GLU A 47 16.43 10.78 -1.59
N GLY A 48 16.78 10.20 -2.74
CA GLY A 48 16.93 8.74 -2.90
C GLY A 48 15.62 7.97 -2.99
N THR A 49 14.51 8.67 -3.24
CA THR A 49 13.18 8.09 -3.20
C THR A 49 12.59 7.74 -4.57
N ASP A 50 13.32 7.98 -5.67
CA ASP A 50 12.85 7.70 -7.04
C ASP A 50 12.30 6.28 -7.21
N PRO A 51 12.95 5.20 -6.70
CA PRO A 51 12.40 3.86 -6.82
C PRO A 51 11.08 3.66 -6.06
N ALA A 52 10.91 4.35 -4.93
CA ALA A 52 9.69 4.31 -4.13
C ALA A 52 8.56 5.10 -4.82
N ALA A 53 8.87 6.27 -5.37
CA ALA A 53 7.94 7.07 -6.15
C ALA A 53 7.42 6.30 -7.37
N ASP A 54 8.31 5.64 -8.12
CA ASP A 54 7.95 4.80 -9.27
C ASP A 54 7.05 3.62 -8.87
N ALA A 55 7.34 2.99 -7.73
CA ALA A 55 6.52 1.90 -7.24
C ALA A 55 5.10 2.35 -6.87
N LEU A 56 4.97 3.47 -6.14
CA LEU A 56 3.68 4.02 -5.75
C LEU A 56 2.86 4.48 -6.97
N GLU A 57 3.51 5.10 -7.96
CA GLU A 57 2.87 5.49 -9.20
C GLU A 57 2.32 4.28 -9.99
N ARG A 58 3.06 3.16 -10.05
CA ARG A 58 2.55 1.92 -10.65
C ARG A 58 1.35 1.37 -9.89
N CYS A 59 1.39 1.39 -8.56
CA CYS A 59 0.28 0.95 -7.72
C CYS A 59 -0.98 1.80 -7.92
N ARG A 60 -0.83 3.13 -8.02
CA ARG A 60 -1.92 4.06 -8.29
C ARG A 60 -2.58 3.78 -9.63
N LYS A 61 -1.78 3.60 -10.69
CA LYS A 61 -2.29 3.21 -12.03
C LYS A 61 -3.07 1.89 -12.00
N ALA A 62 -2.56 0.89 -11.29
CA ALA A 62 -3.24 -0.40 -11.17
C ALA A 62 -4.56 -0.28 -10.40
N HIS A 63 -4.58 0.52 -9.32
CA HIS A 63 -5.78 0.81 -8.57
C HIS A 63 -6.84 1.48 -9.44
N ASP A 64 -6.47 2.52 -10.18
CA ASP A 64 -7.40 3.28 -11.00
C ASP A 64 -7.94 2.45 -12.18
N ALA A 65 -7.10 1.58 -12.76
CA ALA A 65 -7.54 0.61 -13.76
C ALA A 65 -8.55 -0.41 -13.21
N GLY A 66 -8.42 -0.80 -11.94
CA GLY A 66 -9.35 -1.70 -11.25
C GLY A 66 -10.65 -1.04 -10.78
N VAL A 67 -10.73 0.30 -10.81
CA VAL A 67 -11.93 1.09 -10.46
C VAL A 67 -12.77 1.46 -11.69
N ALA A 68 -12.27 1.22 -12.91
CA ALA A 68 -13.03 1.40 -14.13
C ALA A 68 -14.37 0.62 -14.03
N PRO A 69 -15.52 1.26 -14.26
CA PRO A 69 -16.80 0.56 -14.20
C PRO A 69 -16.79 -0.54 -15.26
N VAL A 70 -17.08 -1.77 -14.85
CA VAL A 70 -17.51 -2.81 -15.78
C VAL A 70 -18.73 -2.26 -16.50
N ALA A 71 -18.56 -1.97 -17.79
CA ALA A 71 -19.64 -1.56 -18.68
C ALA A 71 -20.66 -2.68 -18.88
#